data_AF-A0A251QSP9-F1
#
_entry.id   AF-A0A251QSP9-F1
#
_cell.length_a   1.000
_cell.length_b   1.000
_cell.length_c   1.000
_cell.angle_alpha   90.00
_cell.angle_beta   90.00
_cell.angle_gamma   90.00
#
_symmetry.space_group_name_H-M   'P 1'
#
loop_
_entity.id
_entity.type
_entity.pdbx_description
1 polymer ?
#
loop_
_entity_poly.entity_id
_entity_poly.type
_entity_poly.pdbx_seq_one_letter_code
_entity_poly.pdbx_strand_id
1 'polypeptide(L)'
;MEELRQTVLAYYKDAPQHIKRSVDECFIEMDVDGNDRVSWQEFLAYMEMHEDCKHLSTCSFFNELKKEEKEGLDFMDVVILVYIIYSGKPFCNGHSGSFIKGTYFTCVKCFDGHEHGQCSVPNKTFNVCTVCYVDGKICPWPRMVS
;
A
#
# COMPACT_ATOMS: atom_id res chain seq x y z
N MET A 1 5.64 -0.55 -10.33
CA MET A 1 6.03 0.68 -9.64
C MET A 1 5.99 1.87 -10.57
N GLU A 2 6.65 1.86 -11.73
CA GLU A 2 6.71 3.06 -12.59
C GLU A 2 5.33 3.60 -13.00
N GLU A 3 4.40 2.74 -13.44
CA GLU A 3 3.02 3.18 -13.75
C GLU A 3 2.31 3.81 -12.55
N LEU A 4 2.51 3.25 -11.34
CA LEU A 4 1.98 3.81 -10.11
C LEU A 4 2.60 5.18 -9.84
N ARG A 5 3.92 5.34 -9.99
CA ARG A 5 4.61 6.63 -9.81
C ARG A 5 4.04 7.70 -10.74
N GLN A 6 3.84 7.36 -12.02
CA GLN A 6 3.25 8.28 -12.99
C GLN A 6 1.81 8.67 -12.62
N THR A 7 1.01 7.69 -12.18
CA THR A 7 -0.38 7.93 -11.73
C THR A 7 -0.40 8.85 -10.51
N VAL A 8 0.43 8.56 -9.51
CA VAL A 8 0.53 9.38 -8.28
C VAL A 8 1.01 10.79 -8.59
N LEU A 9 2.01 10.94 -9.46
CA LEU A 9 2.51 12.25 -9.85
C LEU A 9 1.41 13.10 -10.51
N ALA A 10 0.62 12.50 -11.41
CA ALA A 10 -0.52 13.18 -12.02
C ALA A 10 -1.55 13.57 -10.97
N TYR A 11 -1.91 12.65 -10.07
CA TYR A 11 -2.88 12.90 -8.99
C TYR A 11 -2.41 14.01 -8.04
N TYR A 12 -1.14 13.96 -7.61
CA TYR A 12 -0.56 14.91 -6.68
C TYR A 12 -0.45 16.31 -7.28
N LYS A 13 -0.08 16.41 -8.57
CA LYS A 13 0.01 17.70 -9.27
C LYS A 13 -1.31 18.47 -9.20
N ASP A 14 -2.40 17.77 -9.43
CA ASP A 14 -3.76 18.34 -9.46
C ASP A 14 -4.47 18.27 -8.09
N ALA A 15 -3.81 17.75 -7.06
CA ALA A 15 -4.38 17.59 -5.74
C ALA A 15 -4.72 18.96 -5.09
N PRO A 16 -5.85 19.06 -4.37
CA PRO A 16 -6.17 20.23 -3.57
C PRO A 16 -5.08 20.55 -2.54
N GLN A 17 -4.97 21.83 -2.16
CA GLN A 17 -3.92 22.29 -1.24
C GLN A 17 -3.94 21.57 0.12
N HIS A 18 -5.11 21.16 0.61
CA HIS A 18 -5.20 20.42 1.87
C HIS A 18 -4.55 19.03 1.78
N ILE A 19 -4.67 18.34 0.64
CA ILE A 19 -4.01 17.05 0.42
C ILE A 19 -2.49 17.24 0.36
N LYS A 20 -2.02 18.28 -0.35
CA LYS A 20 -0.58 18.61 -0.40
C LYS A 20 -0.01 18.88 0.99
N ARG A 21 -0.73 19.68 1.79
CA ARG A 21 -0.36 19.94 3.18
C ARG A 21 -0.30 18.68 4.03
N SER A 22 -1.27 17.77 3.90
CA SER A 22 -1.21 16.50 4.63
C SER A 22 -0.02 15.64 4.24
N VAL A 23 0.40 15.66 2.96
CA VAL A 23 1.64 14.98 2.53
C VAL A 23 2.87 15.66 3.15
N ASP A 24 2.93 17.00 3.16
CA ASP A 24 4.01 17.75 3.79
C ASP A 24 4.11 17.44 5.29
N GLU A 25 2.97 17.40 6.00
CA GLU A 25 2.87 17.04 7.41
C GLU A 25 3.36 15.61 7.66
N CYS A 26 2.94 14.63 6.85
CA CYS A 26 3.45 13.26 6.92
C CYS A 26 4.96 13.20 6.68
N PHE A 27 5.49 13.94 5.71
CA PHE A 27 6.92 13.94 5.41
C PHE A 27 7.73 14.47 6.60
N ILE A 28 7.31 15.60 7.18
CA ILE A 28 7.96 16.21 8.36
C ILE A 28 7.86 15.30 9.59
N GLU A 29 6.75 14.58 9.75
CA GLU A 29 6.59 13.63 10.86
C GLU A 29 7.52 12.41 10.71
N MET A 30 7.77 11.97 9.48
CA MET A 30 8.67 10.86 9.19
C MET A 30 10.15 11.26 9.25
N ASP A 31 10.53 12.40 8.69
CA ASP A 31 11.92 12.90 8.65
C ASP A 31 12.30 13.57 9.98
N VAL A 32 12.59 12.74 10.98
CA VAL A 32 12.81 13.16 12.37
C VAL A 32 14.12 13.92 12.53
N ASP A 33 15.16 13.52 11.80
CA ASP A 33 16.46 14.19 11.84
C ASP A 33 16.55 15.43 10.92
N GLY A 34 15.57 15.61 10.03
CA GLY A 34 15.44 16.77 9.16
C GLY A 34 16.47 16.81 8.04
N ASN A 35 16.89 15.65 7.54
CA ASN A 35 17.89 15.54 6.48
C ASN A 35 17.29 15.55 5.05
N ASP A 36 16.00 15.85 4.94
CA ASP A 36 15.19 15.81 3.71
C ASP A 36 15.05 14.40 3.12
N ARG A 37 15.24 13.34 3.93
CA ARG A 37 15.06 11.94 3.54
C ARG A 37 14.58 11.11 4.71
N VAL A 38 13.69 10.17 4.41
CA VAL A 38 13.23 9.20 5.40
C VAL A 38 14.09 7.94 5.33
N SER A 39 14.85 7.69 6.39
CA SER A 39 15.63 6.47 6.59
C SER A 39 14.73 5.25 6.84
N TRP A 40 15.30 4.04 6.78
CA TRP A 40 14.57 2.81 7.10
C TRP A 40 14.06 2.82 8.56
N GLN A 41 14.85 3.34 9.49
CA GLN A 41 14.53 3.41 10.91
C GLN A 41 13.38 4.38 11.18
N GLU A 42 13.40 5.56 10.56
CA GLU A 42 12.32 6.54 10.63
C GLU A 42 11.03 6.02 10.01
N PHE A 43 11.13 5.38 8.85
CA PHE A 43 10.00 4.70 8.22
C PHE A 43 9.39 3.65 9.16
N LEU A 44 10.20 2.78 9.78
CA LEU A 44 9.68 1.78 10.72
C LEU A 44 9.01 2.41 11.94
N ALA A 45 9.64 3.42 12.54
CA ALA A 45 9.09 4.11 13.69
C ALA A 45 7.72 4.72 13.36
N TYR A 46 7.60 5.38 12.21
CA TYR A 46 6.33 5.91 11.73
C TYR A 46 5.28 4.81 11.55
N MET A 47 5.62 3.72 10.86
CA MET A 47 4.66 2.63 10.62
C MET A 47 4.23 1.92 11.91
N GLU A 48 5.09 1.86 12.93
CA GLU A 48 4.76 1.28 14.25
C GLU A 48 3.79 2.16 15.04
N MET A 49 3.87 3.49 14.87
CA MET A 49 2.96 4.46 15.49
C MET A 49 1.55 4.38 14.92
N HIS A 50 1.40 3.96 13.66
CA HIS A 50 0.10 3.86 12.98
C HIS A 50 -0.34 2.41 12.81
N GLU A 51 -1.29 1.95 13.65
CA GLU A 51 -1.73 0.54 13.67
C GLU A 51 -2.19 0.02 12.29
N ASP A 52 -2.89 0.85 11.52
CA ASP A 52 -3.37 0.50 10.18
C ASP A 52 -2.25 0.34 9.15
N CYS A 53 -1.06 0.89 9.43
CA CYS A 53 0.08 0.89 8.51
C CYS A 53 1.14 -0.17 8.83
N LYS A 54 1.02 -0.90 9.96
CA LYS A 54 2.01 -1.92 10.38
C LYS A 54 2.30 -3.00 9.34
N HIS A 55 1.32 -3.31 8.49
CA HIS A 55 1.50 -4.29 7.41
C HIS A 55 2.43 -3.80 6.29
N LEU A 56 2.72 -2.49 6.23
CA LEU A 56 3.65 -1.86 5.31
C LEU A 56 5.10 -1.90 5.80
N SER A 57 5.35 -2.24 7.07
CA SER A 57 6.67 -2.23 7.74
C SER A 57 7.63 -3.35 7.26
N THR A 58 7.68 -3.63 5.97
CA THR A 58 8.54 -4.67 5.39
C THR A 58 9.68 -4.04 4.60
N CYS A 59 10.88 -4.63 4.73
CA CYS A 59 12.06 -4.16 4.00
C CYS A 59 11.87 -4.26 2.48
N SER A 60 11.12 -5.26 2.00
CA SER A 60 10.77 -5.39 0.59
C SER A 60 9.90 -4.24 0.10
N PHE A 61 8.90 -3.82 0.87
CA PHE A 61 8.03 -2.70 0.49
C PHE A 61 8.78 -1.36 0.53
N PHE A 62 9.60 -1.11 1.54
CA PHE A 62 10.44 0.09 1.61
C PHE A 62 11.37 0.21 0.40
N ASN A 63 12.09 -0.87 0.08
CA ASN A 63 12.97 -0.88 -1.10
C ASN A 63 12.21 -0.73 -2.41
N GLU A 64 10.95 -1.16 -2.45
CA GLU A 64 10.10 -0.99 -3.62
C GLU A 64 9.59 0.45 -3.79
N LEU A 65 9.30 1.14 -2.69
CA LEU A 65 8.97 2.56 -2.66
C LEU A 65 10.14 3.43 -3.08
N LYS A 66 11.37 3.02 -2.76
CA LYS A 66 12.58 3.75 -3.09
C LYS A 66 12.84 3.71 -4.61
N LYS A 67 12.80 4.85 -5.30
CA LYS A 67 12.96 4.89 -6.77
C LYS A 67 14.39 4.54 -7.25
N GLU A 68 15.39 4.71 -6.38
CA GLU A 68 16.81 4.59 -6.69
C GLU A 68 17.59 3.93 -5.53
N GLU A 69 18.86 3.60 -5.73
CA GLU A 69 19.78 3.15 -4.66
C GLU A 69 20.24 4.30 -3.74
N LYS A 70 19.33 5.22 -3.42
CA LYS A 70 19.57 6.29 -2.45
C LYS A 70 19.50 5.77 -1.01
N GLU A 71 20.00 6.54 -0.06
CA GLU A 71 20.01 6.23 1.38
C GLU A 71 18.66 6.50 2.09
N GLY A 72 17.54 6.44 1.38
CA GLY A 72 16.22 6.67 1.98
C GLY A 72 15.15 7.02 0.96
N LEU A 73 13.94 7.27 1.46
CA LEU A 73 12.83 7.78 0.67
C LEU A 73 12.94 9.28 0.55
N ASP A 74 12.85 9.81 -0.66
CA ASP A 74 12.69 11.25 -0.87
C ASP A 74 11.21 11.67 -0.74
N PHE A 75 10.95 12.97 -0.84
CA PHE A 75 9.60 13.52 -0.77
C PHE A 75 8.63 12.86 -1.75
N MET A 76 9.05 12.57 -2.98
CA MET A 76 8.16 11.94 -3.98
C MET A 76 7.88 10.47 -3.66
N ASP A 77 8.84 9.76 -3.07
CA ASP A 77 8.62 8.41 -2.55
C ASP A 77 7.60 8.43 -1.39
N VAL A 78 7.63 9.45 -0.53
CA VAL A 78 6.63 9.64 0.54
C VAL A 78 5.26 10.02 -0.02
N VAL A 79 5.18 10.86 -1.06
CA VAL A 79 3.91 11.14 -1.76
C VAL A 79 3.25 9.83 -2.24
N ILE A 80 4.05 8.90 -2.76
CA ILE A 80 3.57 7.58 -3.22
C ILE A 80 3.10 6.72 -2.05
N LEU A 81 3.86 6.69 -0.95
CA LEU A 81 3.46 6.00 0.26
C LEU A 81 2.10 6.51 0.78
N VAL A 82 1.97 7.83 0.91
CA VAL A 82 0.74 8.48 1.37
C VAL A 82 -0.43 8.14 0.45
N TYR A 83 -0.23 8.19 -0.88
CA TYR A 83 -1.24 7.74 -1.83
C TYR A 83 -1.64 6.27 -1.63
N ILE A 84 -0.68 5.37 -1.40
CA ILE A 84 -0.95 3.94 -1.17
C ILE A 84 -1.82 3.73 0.06
N ILE A 85 -1.48 4.41 1.17
CA ILE A 85 -2.24 4.36 2.43
C ILE A 85 -3.67 4.86 2.20
N TYR A 86 -3.85 6.08 1.67
CA TYR A 86 -5.17 6.69 1.54
C TYR A 86 -6.05 6.05 0.46
N SER A 87 -5.46 5.52 -0.61
CA SER A 87 -6.21 4.80 -1.64
C SER A 87 -6.59 3.37 -1.24
N GLY A 88 -6.12 2.88 -0.09
CA GLY A 88 -6.38 1.53 0.39
C GLY A 88 -5.85 0.46 -0.56
N LYS A 89 -4.72 0.71 -1.22
CA LYS A 89 -4.20 -0.21 -2.23
C LYS A 89 -3.88 -1.58 -1.61
N PRO A 90 -4.39 -2.68 -2.18
CA PRO A 90 -4.36 -3.95 -1.53
C PRO A 90 -3.01 -4.68 -1.66
N PHE A 91 -2.76 -5.57 -0.71
CA PHE A 91 -1.72 -6.58 -0.77
C PHE A 91 -2.29 -7.89 -1.29
N CYS A 92 -1.44 -8.71 -1.91
CA CYS A 92 -1.84 -9.99 -2.47
C CYS A 92 -2.01 -11.04 -1.37
N ASN A 93 -3.21 -11.59 -1.20
CA ASN A 93 -3.49 -12.70 -0.28
C ASN A 93 -3.04 -14.09 -0.80
N GLY A 94 -2.34 -14.12 -1.95
CA GLY A 94 -1.85 -15.35 -2.58
C GLY A 94 -0.44 -15.75 -2.14
N HIS A 95 0.48 -15.92 -3.11
CA HIS A 95 1.76 -16.61 -2.91
C HIS A 95 2.84 -15.84 -2.11
N SER A 96 2.69 -14.53 -1.88
CA SER A 96 3.80 -13.71 -1.34
C SER A 96 3.41 -12.60 -0.37
N GLY A 97 2.12 -12.34 -0.14
CA GLY A 97 1.74 -11.16 0.66
C GLY A 97 2.20 -9.84 0.04
N SER A 98 2.61 -9.83 -1.24
CA SER A 98 3.31 -8.69 -1.83
C SER A 98 2.35 -7.55 -2.18
N PHE A 99 2.85 -6.32 -2.13
CA PHE A 99 2.14 -5.14 -2.60
C PHE A 99 1.71 -5.28 -4.08
N ILE A 100 0.43 -4.99 -4.39
CA ILE A 100 -0.07 -5.06 -5.77
C ILE A 100 0.05 -3.68 -6.42
N LYS A 101 1.03 -3.57 -7.32
CA LYS A 101 1.42 -2.33 -8.00
C LYS A 101 0.40 -1.87 -9.03
N GLY A 102 -0.23 -2.82 -9.72
CA GLY A 102 -1.11 -2.60 -10.87
C GLY A 102 -2.54 -3.06 -10.59
N THR A 103 -3.16 -3.64 -11.61
CA THR A 103 -4.49 -4.24 -11.49
C THR A 103 -4.46 -5.40 -10.49
N TYR A 104 -5.53 -5.48 -9.69
CA TYR A 104 -5.78 -6.59 -8.77
C TYR A 104 -7.17 -7.15 -9.04
N PHE A 105 -7.38 -8.38 -8.58
CA PHE A 105 -8.66 -9.06 -8.65
C PHE A 105 -9.20 -9.24 -7.24
N THR A 106 -10.46 -8.89 -7.05
CA THR A 106 -11.21 -9.05 -5.80
C THR A 106 -12.65 -9.38 -6.15
N CYS A 107 -13.38 -10.05 -5.25
CA CYS A 107 -14.80 -10.29 -5.47
C CYS A 107 -15.62 -9.07 -5.02
N VAL A 108 -16.83 -8.92 -5.55
CA VAL A 108 -17.73 -7.79 -5.23
C VAL A 108 -17.93 -7.64 -3.71
N LYS A 109 -18.09 -8.76 -2.99
CA LYS A 109 -18.27 -8.73 -1.52
C LYS A 109 -17.04 -8.19 -0.77
N CYS A 110 -15.83 -8.58 -1.21
CA CYS A 110 -14.59 -8.05 -0.63
C CYS A 110 -14.36 -6.59 -1.04
N PHE A 111 -14.81 -6.19 -2.22
CA PHE A 111 -14.75 -4.80 -2.69
C PHE A 111 -15.66 -3.88 -1.88
N ASP A 112 -16.89 -4.33 -1.61
CA ASP A 112 -17.90 -3.56 -0.87
C ASP A 112 -17.64 -3.51 0.66
N GLY A 113 -16.54 -4.11 1.14
CA GLY A 113 -16.15 -4.08 2.55
C GLY A 113 -17.08 -4.85 3.49
N HIS A 114 -17.93 -5.73 2.97
CA HIS A 114 -18.83 -6.52 3.81
C HIS A 114 -18.04 -7.50 4.68
N GLU A 115 -18.31 -7.49 5.99
CA GLU A 115 -17.84 -8.52 6.92
C GLU A 115 -18.36 -9.87 6.45
N HIS A 116 -17.48 -10.64 5.85
CA HIS A 116 -17.76 -12.02 5.58
C HIS A 116 -17.75 -12.76 6.91
N GLY A 117 -18.91 -12.89 7.56
CA GLY A 117 -19.06 -13.57 8.86
C GLY A 117 -18.55 -15.02 8.93
N GLN A 118 -18.05 -15.59 7.81
CA GLN A 118 -17.33 -16.87 7.78
C GLN A 118 -16.20 -16.93 6.73
N CYS A 119 -15.67 -15.79 6.25
CA CYS A 119 -14.43 -15.81 5.47
C CYS A 119 -13.25 -15.89 6.42
N SER A 120 -12.42 -16.92 6.22
CA SER A 120 -11.21 -17.18 6.99
C SER A 120 -10.02 -16.29 6.60
N VAL A 121 -10.24 -15.26 5.76
CA VAL A 121 -9.18 -14.38 5.25
C VAL A 121 -8.90 -13.24 6.25
N PRO A 122 -7.64 -13.08 6.70
CA PRO A 122 -7.24 -11.93 7.52
C PRO A 122 -7.53 -10.60 6.82
N ASN A 123 -7.91 -9.57 7.57
CA ASN A 123 -8.23 -8.21 7.07
C ASN A 123 -9.52 -8.08 6.23
N LYS A 124 -10.43 -9.06 6.31
CA LYS A 124 -11.81 -9.04 5.77
C LYS A 124 -11.94 -8.85 4.24
N THR A 125 -10.83 -8.73 3.51
CA THR A 125 -10.79 -8.60 2.05
C THR A 125 -9.84 -9.62 1.44
N PHE A 126 -10.13 -10.09 0.22
CA PHE A 126 -9.29 -11.02 -0.52
C PHE A 126 -8.96 -10.47 -1.90
N ASN A 127 -7.72 -10.01 -2.06
CA ASN A 127 -7.21 -9.38 -3.25
C ASN A 127 -6.03 -10.19 -3.78
N VAL A 128 -5.96 -10.40 -5.09
CA VAL A 128 -4.86 -11.14 -5.72
C VAL A 128 -4.30 -10.39 -6.92
N CYS A 129 -2.98 -10.51 -7.12
CA CYS A 129 -2.34 -10.03 -8.33
C CYS A 129 -2.72 -10.91 -9.53
N THR A 130 -2.44 -10.43 -10.75
CA THR A 130 -2.70 -11.17 -11.99
C THR A 130 -2.12 -12.58 -12.00
N VAL A 131 -0.90 -12.76 -11.48
CA VAL A 131 -0.25 -14.08 -11.44
C VAL A 131 -1.04 -15.04 -10.55
N CYS A 132 -1.36 -14.63 -9.32
CA CYS A 132 -2.17 -15.42 -8.40
C CYS A 132 -3.57 -15.73 -8.97
N TYR A 133 -4.17 -14.79 -9.67
CA TYR A 133 -5.47 -15.00 -10.31
C TYR A 133 -5.41 -16.09 -11.38
N VAL A 134 -4.39 -16.05 -12.25
CA VAL A 134 -4.13 -17.09 -13.27
C VAL A 134 -3.84 -18.45 -12.63
N ASP A 135 -3.14 -18.48 -11.49
CA ASP A 135 -2.87 -19.69 -10.70
C ASP A 135 -4.12 -20.22 -9.95
N GLY A 136 -5.29 -19.61 -10.16
CA GLY A 136 -6.56 -20.05 -9.57
C GLY A 136 -6.71 -19.68 -8.08
N LYS A 137 -5.90 -18.75 -7.57
CA LYS A 137 -6.11 -18.20 -6.22
C LYS A 137 -7.33 -17.30 -6.25
N ILE A 138 -8.43 -17.80 -5.68
CA ILE A 138 -9.68 -17.04 -5.57
C ILE A 138 -10.14 -16.98 -4.11
N CYS A 139 -10.99 -16.00 -3.82
CA CYS A 139 -11.59 -15.84 -2.50
C CYS A 139 -12.32 -17.14 -2.11
N PRO A 140 -12.09 -17.69 -0.90
CA PRO A 140 -12.69 -18.95 -0.48
C PRO A 140 -14.20 -18.87 -0.20
N TRP A 141 -14.83 -17.70 -0.39
CA TRP A 141 -16.23 -17.43 -0.05
C TRP A 141 -17.16 -17.23 -1.25
N PRO A 142 -18.39 -17.81 -1.26
CA PRO A 142 -18.82 -19.03 -0.58
C PRO A 142 -18.58 -20.21 -1.52
N ARG A 143 -17.52 -20.99 -1.33
CA ARG A 143 -17.44 -22.31 -1.97
C ARG A 143 -18.26 -23.31 -1.14
N MET A 144 -19.59 -23.20 -1.19
CA MET A 144 -20.47 -24.33 -0.88
C MET A 144 -21.19 -24.78 -2.16
N VAL A 145 -20.85 -26.04 -2.51
CA VAL A 145 -21.55 -27.02 -3.34
C VAL A 145 -21.54 -26.85 -4.87
N SER A 146 -20.69 -27.65 -5.52
CA SER A 146 -21.14 -28.69 -6.46
C SER A 146 -20.30 -29.93 -6.26
#